data_AF-A0ABD3URZ5-F1
#
_entry.id   AF-A0ABD3URZ5-F1
#
_cell.length_a   1.000
_cell.length_b   1.000
_cell.length_c   1.000
_cell.angle_alpha   90.00
_cell.angle_beta   90.00
_cell.angle_gamma   90.00
#
_symmetry.space_group_name_H-M   'P 1'
#
loop_
_entity.id
_entity.type
_entity.pdbx_description
1 polymer ?
#
loop_
_entity_poly.entity_id
_entity_poly.type
_entity_poly.pdbx_seq_one_letter_code
_entity_poly.pdbx_strand_id
1 'polypeptide(L)' 'MSSISRKRKLADEKKVFQVKWEDLYFVNEVSDTIQCLICKQTISVPKVYNVRRHYETMHSEKYDAYTGKIREDNVIQLK' A
#
# COMPACT_ATOMS: atom_id res chain seq x y z
N MET A 1 29.99 -26.85 1.61
CA MET A 1 28.89 -26.24 0.83
C MET A 1 28.07 -25.37 1.78
N SER A 2 28.39 -24.08 1.86
CA SER A 2 27.84 -23.19 2.88
C SER A 2 26.69 -22.37 2.31
N SER A 3 25.46 -22.90 2.43
CA SER A 3 24.24 -22.16 2.10
C SER A 3 23.88 -21.24 3.28
N ILE A 4 24.61 -20.13 3.41
CA ILE A 4 24.22 -19.05 4.32
C ILE A 4 23.03 -18.34 3.67
N SER A 5 21.82 -18.84 3.94
CA SER A 5 20.60 -18.07 3.75
C SER A 5 20.68 -16.84 4.66
N ARG A 6 21.19 -15.73 4.13
CA ARG A 6 21.14 -14.40 4.74
C ARG A 6 19.67 -14.04 4.96
N LYS A 7 19.11 -14.44 6.10
CA LYS A 7 17.87 -13.89 6.66
C LYS A 7 18.12 -12.39 6.80
N ARG A 8 17.58 -11.61 5.85
CA ARG A 8 17.61 -10.14 5.91
C ARG A 8 16.92 -9.73 7.21
N LYS A 9 17.68 -9.16 8.14
CA LYS A 9 17.17 -8.39 9.28
C LYS A 9 16.49 -7.14 8.71
N LEU A 10 15.22 -7.27 8.31
CA LEU A 10 14.29 -6.15 8.11
C LEU A 10 13.43 -6.00 9.38
N ALA A 11 14.07 -6.13 10.54
CA ALA A 11 13.50 -5.66 11.79
C ALA A 11 13.80 -4.16 11.81
N ASP A 12 12.76 -3.35 12.04
CA ASP A 12 12.88 -1.92 12.35
C ASP A 12 12.87 -0.91 11.19
N GLU A 13 12.22 -1.19 10.06
CA GLU A 13 11.48 -0.10 9.42
C GLU A 13 10.10 -0.09 10.07
N LYS A 14 9.90 0.87 10.97
CA LYS A 14 8.64 1.20 11.64
C LYS A 14 7.46 0.80 10.76
N LYS A 15 6.73 -0.23 11.20
CA LYS A 15 5.48 -0.76 10.63
C LYS A 15 4.32 0.26 10.77
N VAL A 16 4.62 1.53 10.57
CA VAL A 16 3.71 2.64 10.85
C VAL A 16 3.18 3.09 9.51
N PHE A 17 1.86 3.02 9.38
CA PHE A 17 1.15 3.53 8.23
C PHE A 17 1.53 4.99 7.96
N GLN A 18 1.60 5.35 6.69
CA GLN A 18 1.88 6.73 6.27
C GLN A 18 0.65 7.26 5.55
N VAL A 19 0.09 8.38 6.03
CA VAL A 19 -1.10 9.02 5.44
C VAL A 19 -0.93 9.30 3.94
N LYS A 20 0.29 9.59 3.48
CA LYS A 20 0.59 9.75 2.04
C LYS A 20 0.27 8.51 1.18
N TRP A 21 0.19 7.32 1.78
CA TRP A 21 -0.19 6.11 1.05
C TRP A 21 -1.67 6.10 0.68
N GLU A 22 -2.51 6.86 1.38
CA GLU A 22 -3.92 7.00 1.04
C GLU A 22 -4.10 7.58 -0.35
N ASP A 23 -3.38 8.67 -0.63
CA ASP A 23 -3.40 9.29 -1.94
C ASP A 23 -2.59 8.48 -2.97
N LEU A 24 -1.38 8.05 -2.61
CA LEU A 24 -0.48 7.39 -3.58
C LEU A 24 -0.97 6.01 -4.03
N TYR A 25 -1.63 5.25 -3.16
CA TYR A 25 -1.94 3.84 -3.40
C TYR A 25 -3.40 3.47 -3.15
N PHE A 26 -4.27 4.44 -2.86
CA PHE A 26 -5.68 4.20 -2.53
C PHE A 26 -5.83 3.16 -1.42
N VAL A 27 -5.16 3.37 -0.30
CA VAL A 27 -5.27 2.51 0.88
C VAL A 27 -5.69 3.31 2.10
N ASN A 28 -6.16 2.66 3.15
CA ASN A 28 -6.36 3.27 4.47
C ASN A 28 -5.88 2.31 5.56
N GLU A 29 -5.62 2.84 6.75
CA GLU A 29 -5.35 2.01 7.92
C GLU A 29 -6.67 1.63 8.61
N VAL A 30 -6.86 0.33 8.85
CA VAL A 30 -8.00 -0.23 9.58
C VAL A 30 -7.47 -1.23 10.60
N SER A 31 -7.61 -0.91 11.89
CA SER A 31 -7.27 -1.81 13.01
C SER A 31 -5.86 -2.44 12.90
N ASP A 32 -4.82 -1.62 12.72
CA ASP A 32 -3.40 -2.03 12.56
C ASP A 32 -3.07 -2.74 11.24
N THR A 33 -4.06 -2.93 10.36
CA THR A 33 -3.88 -3.44 9.00
C THR A 33 -4.12 -2.36 7.97
N ILE A 34 -3.68 -2.60 6.74
CA ILE A 34 -3.96 -1.67 5.63
C ILE A 34 -5.06 -2.28 4.77
N GLN A 35 -6.08 -1.52 4.42
CA GLN A 35 -7.10 -1.94 3.48
C GLN A 35 -6.97 -1.14 2.18
N CYS A 36 -7.11 -1.80 1.04
CA CYS A 36 -7.22 -1.13 -0.26
C CYS A 36 -8.63 -0.57 -0.44
N LEU A 37 -8.73 0.71 -0.77
CA LEU A 37 -10.00 1.40 -1.00
C LEU A 37 -10.66 0.96 -2.32
N ILE A 38 -9.87 0.52 -3.30
CA ILE A 38 -10.34 0.11 -4.64
C ILE A 38 -10.99 -1.28 -4.62
N CYS A 39 -10.28 -2.30 -4.11
CA CYS A 39 -10.76 -3.69 -4.11
C CYS A 39 -11.17 -4.21 -2.73
N LYS A 40 -11.10 -3.38 -1.69
CA LYS A 40 -11.43 -3.73 -0.30
C LYS A 40 -10.61 -4.91 0.26
N GLN A 41 -9.49 -5.26 -0.37
CA GLN A 41 -8.55 -6.26 0.13
C GLN A 41 -7.71 -5.72 1.28
N THR A 42 -7.51 -6.55 2.30
CA THR A 42 -6.66 -6.22 3.45
C THR A 42 -5.23 -6.72 3.24
N ILE A 43 -4.27 -5.82 3.38
CA ILE A 43 -2.83 -6.03 3.39
C ILE A 43 -2.38 -6.14 4.85
N SER A 44 -2.16 -7.37 5.31
CA SER A 44 -1.86 -7.69 6.72
C SER A 44 -0.54 -7.14 7.24
N VAL A 45 0.38 -6.74 6.34
CA VAL A 45 1.70 -6.25 6.73
C VAL A 45 1.84 -4.81 6.24
N PRO A 46 1.78 -3.80 7.13
CA PRO A 46 1.86 -2.39 6.81
C PRO A 46 3.29 -1.98 6.40
N LYS A 47 3.70 -2.43 5.22
CA LYS A 47 4.97 -2.09 4.58
C LYS A 47 4.69 -1.47 3.23
N VAL A 48 5.38 -0.38 2.93
CA VAL A 48 5.28 0.31 1.64
C VAL A 48 5.46 -0.64 0.46
N TYR A 49 6.36 -1.62 0.57
CA TYR A 49 6.58 -2.62 -0.48
C TYR A 49 5.31 -3.43 -0.78
N ASN A 50 4.57 -3.86 0.24
CA ASN A 50 3.35 -4.65 0.05
C ASN A 50 2.23 -3.79 -0.54
N VAL A 51 2.07 -2.56 -0.04
CA VAL A 51 1.07 -1.59 -0.52
C VAL A 51 1.34 -1.24 -1.99
N ARG A 52 2.58 -0.85 -2.28
CA ARG A 52 3.00 -0.47 -3.63
C ARG A 52 2.83 -1.63 -4.60
N ARG A 53 3.31 -2.83 -4.25
CA ARG A 53 3.18 -4.02 -5.10
C ARG A 53 1.71 -4.34 -5.39
N HIS A 54 0.84 -4.25 -4.38
CA HIS A 54 -0.58 -4.46 -4.55
C HIS A 54 -1.18 -3.46 -5.55
N TYR A 55 -0.92 -2.16 -5.38
CA TYR A 55 -1.38 -1.13 -6.29
C TYR A 55 -0.82 -1.32 -7.72
N GLU A 56 0.49 -1.51 -7.86
CA GLU A 56 1.17 -1.63 -9.17
C GLU A 56 0.67 -2.84 -9.97
N THR A 57 0.30 -3.94 -9.32
CA THR A 57 -0.11 -5.17 -10.01
C THR A 57 -1.61 -5.25 -10.28
N MET A 58 -2.44 -4.58 -9.48
CA MET A 58 -3.91 -4.72 -9.56
C MET A 58 -4.60 -3.48 -10.10
N HIS A 59 -4.04 -2.29 -9.86
CA HIS A 59 -4.78 -1.02 -10.02
C HIS A 59 -4.07 0.03 -10.86
N SER A 60 -2.74 -0.06 -11.03
CA SER A 60 -1.96 0.93 -11.77
C SER A 60 -2.52 1.20 -13.17
N GLU A 61 -2.90 0.16 -13.91
CA GLU A 61 -3.42 0.29 -15.28
C GLU A 61 -4.61 1.27 -15.39
N LYS A 62 -5.45 1.36 -14.35
CA LYS A 62 -6.65 2.23 -14.35
C LYS A 62 -6.45 3.51 -13.55
N TYR A 63 -5.78 3.42 -12.42
CA TYR A 63 -5.73 4.51 -11.44
C TYR A 63 -4.47 5.38 -11.55
N ASP A 64 -3.45 4.97 -12.31
CA ASP A 64 -2.26 5.79 -12.55
C ASP A 64 -2.57 6.98 -13.47
N ALA A 65 -3.62 6.87 -14.29
CA ALA A 65 -4.14 7.96 -15.11
C ALA A 65 -4.75 9.10 -14.26
N TYR A 66 -5.15 8.83 -13.01
CA TYR A 66 -5.73 9.85 -12.13
C TYR A 66 -4.65 10.66 -11.43
N THR A 67 -4.66 11.97 -11.67
CA THR A 67 -3.69 12.92 -11.12
C THR A 67 -4.38 14.14 -10.51
N GLY A 68 -3.70 14.78 -9.55
CA GLY A 68 -4.18 15.98 -8.86
C GLY A 68 -5.55 15.77 -8.21
N LYS A 69 -6.44 16.76 -8.35
CA LYS A 69 -7.77 16.76 -7.71
C LYS A 69 -8.64 15.56 -8.05
N ILE A 70 -8.51 15.00 -9.25
CA ILE A 70 -9.29 13.82 -9.64
C ILE A 70 -8.91 12.64 -8.74
N ARG A 71 -7.62 12.48 -8.46
CA ARG A 71 -7.13 11.41 -7.58
C ARG A 71 -7.63 11.62 -6.15
N GLU A 72 -7.48 12.83 -5.62
CA GLU A 72 -7.91 13.20 -4.27
C GLU A 72 -9.42 12.95 -4.08
N ASP A 73 -10.24 13.36 -5.05
CA ASP A 73 -11.68 13.14 -5.02
C ASP A 73 -12.03 11.66 -5.01
N ASN A 74 -11.38 10.84 -5.85
CA ASN A 74 -11.57 9.38 -5.85
C ASN A 74 -11.21 8.76 -4.49
N VAL A 75 -10.12 9.20 -3.85
CA VAL A 75 -9.74 8.71 -2.51
C VAL A 75 -10.82 9.04 -1.47
N ILE A 76 -11.39 10.26 -1.53
CA ILE A 76 -12.47 10.69 -0.63
C ILE A 76 -13.75 9.89 -0.91
N GLN A 77 -14.12 9.66 -2.17
CA GLN A 77 -15.30 8.89 -2.56
C GLN A 77 -15.21 7.42 -2.17
N LEU A 78 -14.00 6.84 -2.14
CA LEU A 78 -13.78 5.43 -1.86
C LEU A 78 -13.57 5.10 -0.36
N LYS A 79 -13.35 6.12 0.48
CA LYS A 79 -13.25 6.01 1.95
C LYS A 79 -14.62 5.81 2.57
#